data_AF-A0A7S3IUZ7-F1
#
_entry.id   AF-A0A7S3IUZ7-F1
#
_cell.length_a   1.000
_cell.length_b   1.000
_cell.length_c   1.000
_cell.angle_alpha   90.00
_cell.angle_beta   90.00
_cell.angle_gamma   90.00
#
_symmetry.space_group_name_H-M   'P 1'
#
loop_
_entity.id
_entity.type
_entity.pdbx_description
1 polymer ?
#
loop_
_entity_poly.entity_id
_entity_poly.type
_entity_poly.pdbx_seq_one_letter_code
_entity_poly.pdbx_strand_id
1 'polypeptide(L)'
;MGYLVNDGVEFTPVALCPSAVFGQGQWFRFFTSEITHAGIIHILCNMCIFTVWGIDLEKQFGTLSYLTLNFVIGLISNVLTCSVQYFQAFFMPATLFGMSVGGSEVMKNCAVGYSNILFGLMMVEAFVGETHTKFFGLFKIRKILVPFVFLILIQIGMPQASFLGHLTGILAALILKYTGLSLILLPRDAWISDFEKWNNCVDSLKQNTTYKEADSGQATLESKSFFKCCRQSSSVQ
;
A
#
# COMPACT_ATOMS: atom_id res chain seq x y z
N MET A 1 -11.91 -9.72 -15.96
CA MET A 1 -12.61 -10.60 -14.99
C MET A 1 -12.64 -9.86 -13.66
N GLY A 2 -13.50 -8.85 -13.54
CA GLY A 2 -13.94 -8.34 -12.24
C GLY A 2 -15.05 -9.26 -11.73
N TYR A 3 -15.08 -9.51 -10.42
CA TYR A 3 -16.00 -10.41 -9.72
C TYR A 3 -17.38 -10.48 -10.38
N LEU A 4 -17.61 -11.55 -11.14
CA LEU A 4 -18.93 -11.91 -11.62
C LEU A 4 -19.72 -12.45 -10.43
N VAL A 5 -20.80 -11.74 -10.14
CA VAL A 5 -22.11 -12.25 -9.71
C VAL A 5 -22.09 -13.78 -9.54
N ASN A 6 -21.88 -14.27 -8.32
CA ASN A 6 -21.91 -15.71 -8.07
C ASN A 6 -23.19 -16.17 -7.35
N ASP A 7 -24.05 -15.28 -6.87
CA ASP A 7 -25.21 -15.67 -6.04
C ASP A 7 -26.47 -14.80 -6.22
N GLY A 8 -26.65 -14.15 -7.39
CA GLY A 8 -27.83 -13.31 -7.64
C GLY A 8 -27.88 -11.98 -6.85
N VAL A 9 -26.80 -11.63 -6.13
CA VAL A 9 -26.60 -10.32 -5.51
C VAL A 9 -25.74 -9.46 -6.42
N GLU A 10 -26.32 -8.41 -6.98
CA GLU A 10 -25.59 -7.40 -7.72
C GLU A 10 -24.82 -6.48 -6.75
N PHE A 11 -23.50 -6.64 -6.68
CA PHE A 11 -22.61 -5.68 -5.98
C PHE A 11 -22.40 -4.39 -6.79
N THR A 12 -22.93 -4.35 -8.01
CA THR A 12 -22.82 -3.22 -8.96
C THR A 12 -23.26 -1.87 -8.41
N PRO A 13 -24.18 -1.71 -7.42
CA PRO A 13 -24.53 -0.38 -6.90
C PRO A 13 -23.49 0.21 -5.95
N VAL A 14 -22.66 -0.62 -5.30
CA VAL A 14 -21.74 -0.20 -4.23
C VAL A 14 -20.27 -0.51 -4.53
N ALA A 15 -19.99 -1.34 -5.53
CA ALA A 15 -18.64 -1.70 -5.94
C ALA A 15 -17.86 -0.54 -6.57
N LEU A 16 -16.54 -0.62 -6.49
CA LEU A 16 -15.64 0.31 -7.16
C LEU A 16 -15.58 -0.02 -8.64
N CYS A 17 -16.42 0.65 -9.43
CA CYS A 17 -16.48 0.52 -10.88
C CYS A 17 -15.97 1.83 -11.52
N PRO A 18 -14.87 1.84 -12.29
CA PRO A 18 -14.36 3.06 -12.92
C PRO A 18 -15.39 3.78 -13.80
N SER A 19 -16.21 3.03 -14.54
CA SER A 19 -17.30 3.59 -15.37
C SER A 19 -18.35 4.34 -14.57
N ALA A 20 -18.72 3.85 -13.38
CA ALA A 20 -19.68 4.53 -12.50
C ALA A 20 -19.06 5.73 -11.78
N VAL A 21 -17.80 5.58 -11.34
CA VAL A 21 -17.05 6.66 -10.66
C VAL A 21 -16.85 7.85 -11.60
N PHE A 22 -16.25 7.62 -12.78
CA PHE A 22 -15.91 8.69 -13.72
C PHE A 22 -17.06 9.07 -14.66
N GLY A 23 -17.86 8.10 -15.11
CA GLY A 23 -18.94 8.35 -16.07
C GLY A 23 -20.22 8.89 -15.41
N GLN A 24 -20.49 8.55 -14.15
CA GLN A 24 -21.71 8.94 -13.45
C GLN A 24 -21.45 9.79 -12.19
N GLY A 25 -20.18 10.10 -11.87
CA GLY A 25 -19.82 10.91 -10.71
C GLY A 25 -20.12 10.23 -9.36
N GLN A 26 -20.18 8.90 -9.31
CA GLN A 26 -20.54 8.15 -8.11
C GLN A 26 -19.34 7.97 -7.15
N TRP A 27 -18.81 9.08 -6.66
CA TRP A 27 -17.59 9.13 -5.81
C TRP A 27 -17.74 8.40 -4.48
N PHE A 28 -18.97 8.23 -3.97
CA PHE A 28 -19.25 7.46 -2.75
C PHE A 28 -18.72 6.02 -2.83
N ARG A 29 -18.54 5.48 -4.04
CA ARG A 29 -18.00 4.14 -4.28
C ARG A 29 -16.58 3.94 -3.81
N PHE A 30 -15.82 5.03 -3.61
CA PHE A 30 -14.51 4.96 -2.94
C PHE A 30 -14.60 4.49 -1.49
N PHE A 31 -15.76 4.68 -0.84
CA PHE A 31 -15.99 4.27 0.54
C PHE A 31 -16.89 3.04 0.63
N THR A 32 -17.96 2.97 -0.16
CA THR A 32 -18.91 1.84 -0.06
C THR A 32 -18.28 0.52 -0.51
N SER A 33 -17.32 0.56 -1.42
CA SER A 33 -16.61 -0.64 -1.88
C SER A 33 -15.76 -1.29 -0.78
N GLU A 34 -15.22 -0.50 0.15
CA GLU A 34 -14.36 -0.97 1.24
C GLU A 34 -15.13 -1.78 2.29
N ILE A 35 -16.33 -1.32 2.62
CA ILE A 35 -17.20 -1.99 3.60
C ILE A 35 -17.99 -3.15 3.00
N THR A 36 -18.04 -3.25 1.66
CA THR A 36 -18.76 -4.33 0.96
C THR A 36 -17.83 -5.51 0.74
N HIS A 37 -18.33 -6.74 0.96
CA HIS A 37 -17.57 -7.96 0.75
C HIS A 37 -18.34 -8.93 -0.14
N ALA A 38 -17.64 -9.59 -1.06
CA ALA A 38 -18.23 -10.47 -2.06
C ALA A 38 -18.75 -11.81 -1.50
N GLY A 39 -18.49 -12.13 -0.23
CA GLY A 39 -18.96 -13.37 0.39
C GLY A 39 -18.36 -13.62 1.77
N ILE A 40 -18.90 -14.61 2.47
CA ILE A 40 -18.53 -14.93 3.86
C ILE A 40 -17.06 -15.35 3.99
N ILE A 41 -16.54 -16.15 3.07
CA ILE A 41 -15.14 -16.58 3.08
C ILE A 41 -14.21 -15.38 2.88
N HIS A 42 -14.57 -14.46 2.00
CA HIS A 42 -13.76 -13.27 1.73
C HIS A 42 -13.67 -12.36 2.96
N ILE A 43 -14.78 -12.09 3.65
CA ILE A 43 -14.74 -11.30 4.89
C ILE A 43 -13.97 -12.04 6.00
N LEU A 44 -14.14 -13.35 6.17
CA LEU A 44 -13.41 -14.12 7.18
C LEU A 44 -11.90 -14.07 6.94
N CYS A 45 -11.44 -14.26 5.69
CA CYS A 45 -10.03 -14.14 5.34
C CYS A 45 -9.48 -12.74 5.62
N ASN A 46 -10.23 -11.69 5.27
CA ASN A 46 -9.84 -10.31 5.55
C ASN A 46 -9.72 -10.06 7.07
N MET A 47 -10.68 -10.55 7.86
CA MET A 47 -10.66 -10.40 9.31
C MET A 47 -9.51 -11.19 9.95
N CYS A 48 -9.18 -12.40 9.48
CA CYS A 48 -8.01 -13.13 9.95
C CYS A 48 -6.70 -12.34 9.69
N ILE A 49 -6.53 -11.81 8.49
CA ILE A 49 -5.38 -10.97 8.14
C ILE A 49 -5.35 -9.70 9.01
N PHE A 50 -6.50 -9.05 9.20
CA PHE A 50 -6.65 -7.89 10.08
C PHE A 50 -6.20 -8.20 11.51
N THR A 51 -6.56 -9.35 12.07
CA THR A 51 -6.15 -9.69 13.45
C THR A 51 -4.64 -9.85 13.62
N VAL A 52 -3.91 -10.21 12.56
CA VAL A 52 -2.45 -10.39 12.61
C VAL A 52 -1.70 -9.06 12.54
N TRP A 53 -2.12 -8.14 11.67
CA TRP A 53 -1.38 -6.88 11.45
C TRP A 53 -2.13 -5.64 11.90
N GLY A 54 -3.45 -5.62 11.76
CA GLY A 54 -4.28 -4.46 12.11
C GLY A 54 -4.30 -4.16 13.61
N ILE A 55 -4.44 -5.18 14.44
CA ILE A 55 -4.48 -5.01 15.92
C ILE A 55 -3.16 -4.44 16.45
N ASP A 56 -2.03 -4.93 15.97
CA ASP A 56 -0.71 -4.48 16.45
C ASP A 56 -0.39 -3.06 15.97
N LEU A 57 -0.82 -2.69 14.76
CA LEU A 57 -0.72 -1.32 14.27
C LEU A 57 -1.65 -0.36 15.04
N GLU A 58 -2.89 -0.79 15.34
CA GLU A 58 -3.83 0.04 16.11
C GLU A 58 -3.29 0.33 17.51
N LYS A 59 -2.73 -0.68 18.19
CA LYS A 59 -2.11 -0.50 19.51
C LYS A 59 -0.92 0.45 19.49
N GLN A 60 -0.13 0.42 18.42
CA GLN A 60 1.05 1.26 18.27
C GLN A 60 0.69 2.71 17.89
N PHE A 61 -0.31 2.89 17.03
CA PHE A 61 -0.63 4.20 16.47
C PHE A 61 -1.76 4.92 17.21
N GLY A 62 -2.57 4.18 17.96
CA GLY A 62 -3.82 4.67 18.55
C GLY A 62 -4.98 4.59 17.57
N THR A 63 -6.19 4.36 18.10
CA THR A 63 -7.40 4.07 17.30
C THR A 63 -7.73 5.15 16.27
N LEU A 64 -7.64 6.44 16.62
CA LEU A 64 -8.02 7.52 15.70
C LEU A 64 -7.02 7.68 14.54
N SER A 65 -5.73 7.56 14.85
CA SER A 65 -4.65 7.67 13.86
C SER A 65 -4.62 6.45 12.96
N TYR A 66 -4.87 5.26 13.51
CA TYR A 66 -5.10 4.04 12.76
C TYR A 66 -6.31 4.17 11.82
N LEU A 67 -7.45 4.66 12.29
CA LEU A 67 -8.62 4.89 11.45
C LEU A 67 -8.33 5.86 10.30
N THR A 68 -7.58 6.93 10.57
CA THR A 68 -7.18 7.91 9.56
C THR A 68 -6.24 7.29 8.52
N LEU A 69 -5.27 6.49 8.96
CA LEU A 69 -4.37 5.75 8.09
C LEU A 69 -5.14 4.80 7.15
N ASN A 70 -6.12 4.08 7.67
CA ASN A 70 -6.99 3.19 6.90
C ASN A 70 -7.75 3.95 5.81
N PHE A 71 -8.37 5.07 6.19
CA PHE A 71 -9.10 5.92 5.26
C PHE A 71 -8.21 6.45 4.14
N VAL A 72 -7.01 6.95 4.48
CA VAL A 72 -6.07 7.52 3.50
C VAL A 72 -5.51 6.45 2.57
N ILE A 73 -5.12 5.28 3.09
CA ILE A 73 -4.65 4.16 2.26
C ILE A 73 -5.74 3.71 1.30
N GLY A 74 -6.97 3.51 1.77
CA GLY A 74 -8.10 3.09 0.94
C GLY A 74 -8.39 4.10 -0.17
N LEU A 75 -8.43 5.39 0.18
CA LEU A 75 -8.68 6.46 -0.80
C LEU A 75 -7.59 6.52 -1.88
N ILE A 76 -6.31 6.55 -1.49
CA ILE A 76 -5.19 6.59 -2.45
C ILE A 76 -5.20 5.32 -3.32
N SER A 77 -5.39 4.15 -2.72
CA SER A 77 -5.42 2.88 -3.45
C SER A 77 -6.55 2.83 -4.47
N ASN A 78 -7.76 3.26 -4.11
CA ASN A 78 -8.88 3.25 -5.03
C ASN A 78 -8.74 4.28 -6.15
N VAL A 79 -8.21 5.48 -5.84
CA VAL A 79 -7.89 6.49 -6.86
C VAL A 79 -6.86 5.93 -7.83
N LEU A 80 -5.80 5.26 -7.35
CA LEU A 80 -4.80 4.62 -8.20
C LEU A 80 -5.41 3.50 -9.04
N THR A 81 -6.23 2.63 -8.45
CA THR A 81 -6.91 1.53 -9.14
C THR A 81 -7.78 2.05 -10.27
N CYS A 82 -8.60 3.07 -10.01
CA CYS A 82 -9.44 3.71 -11.03
C CYS A 82 -8.59 4.42 -12.10
N SER A 83 -7.52 5.12 -11.71
CA SER A 83 -6.65 5.84 -12.63
C SER A 83 -5.90 4.90 -13.58
N VAL A 84 -5.39 3.78 -13.07
CA VAL A 84 -4.73 2.75 -13.89
C VAL A 84 -5.72 2.13 -14.87
N GLN A 85 -6.93 1.79 -14.43
CA GLN A 85 -7.96 1.23 -15.31
C GLN A 85 -8.43 2.23 -16.37
N TYR A 86 -8.60 3.51 -16.00
CA TYR A 86 -8.88 4.58 -16.93
C TYR A 86 -7.76 4.72 -17.96
N PHE A 87 -6.51 4.77 -17.51
CA PHE A 87 -5.35 4.87 -18.39
C PHE A 87 -5.28 3.68 -19.36
N GLN A 88 -5.48 2.46 -18.86
CA GLN A 88 -5.55 1.25 -19.67
C GLN A 88 -6.67 1.30 -20.71
N ALA A 89 -7.83 1.83 -20.35
CA ALA A 89 -8.99 1.89 -21.24
C ALA A 89 -8.80 2.85 -22.42
N PHE A 90 -8.12 3.98 -22.21
CA PHE A 90 -8.06 5.07 -23.20
C PHE A 90 -6.70 5.24 -23.87
N PHE A 91 -5.61 4.81 -23.23
CA PHE A 91 -4.25 5.10 -23.70
C PHE A 91 -3.42 3.85 -24.03
N MET A 92 -3.90 2.65 -23.70
CA MET A 92 -3.16 1.41 -23.97
C MET A 92 -3.87 0.55 -25.03
N PRO A 93 -3.15 0.08 -26.07
CA PRO A 93 -3.68 -0.90 -27.01
C PRO A 93 -4.08 -2.20 -26.30
N ALA A 94 -5.26 -2.75 -26.60
CA ALA A 94 -5.76 -3.99 -25.97
C ALA A 94 -4.80 -5.19 -26.12
N THR A 95 -3.99 -5.20 -27.18
CA THR A 95 -2.99 -6.23 -27.49
C THR A 95 -1.83 -6.30 -26.48
N LEU A 96 -1.48 -5.20 -25.81
CA LEU A 96 -0.35 -5.14 -24.87
C LEU A 96 -0.59 -5.91 -23.56
N PHE A 97 -1.85 -6.15 -23.19
CA PHE A 97 -2.24 -6.88 -21.98
C PHE A 97 -2.88 -8.26 -22.29
N GLY A 98 -2.75 -8.76 -23.51
CA GLY A 98 -3.35 -10.04 -23.92
C GLY A 98 -4.87 -10.06 -23.84
N MET A 99 -5.51 -8.89 -23.83
CA MET A 99 -6.95 -8.75 -23.74
C MET A 99 -7.54 -8.65 -25.14
N SER A 100 -8.52 -9.51 -25.46
CA SER A 100 -9.28 -9.46 -26.71
C SER A 100 -10.38 -8.37 -26.71
N VAL A 101 -10.41 -7.52 -25.69
CA VAL A 101 -11.55 -6.64 -25.40
C VAL A 101 -11.09 -5.19 -25.26
N GLY A 102 -11.79 -4.29 -25.97
CA GLY A 102 -11.49 -2.87 -26.03
C GLY A 102 -11.75 -2.12 -24.71
N GLY A 103 -11.41 -0.82 -24.68
CA GLY A 103 -11.39 0.01 -23.47
C GLY A 103 -12.67 0.02 -22.61
N SER A 104 -13.83 -0.20 -23.23
CA SER A 104 -15.14 -0.34 -22.55
C SER A 104 -15.15 -1.40 -21.44
N GLU A 105 -14.51 -2.53 -21.65
CA GLU A 105 -14.60 -3.66 -20.71
C GLU A 105 -13.70 -3.50 -19.49
N VAL A 106 -12.57 -2.79 -19.63
CA VAL A 106 -11.70 -2.45 -18.50
C VAL A 106 -12.45 -1.59 -17.50
N MET A 107 -13.18 -0.60 -18.01
CA MET A 107 -13.95 0.36 -17.19
C MET A 107 -15.15 -0.28 -16.46
N LYS A 108 -15.56 -1.48 -16.86
CA LYS A 108 -16.64 -2.24 -16.22
C LYS A 108 -16.13 -3.23 -15.18
N ASN A 109 -14.81 -3.42 -15.04
CA ASN A 109 -14.28 -4.25 -13.98
C ASN A 109 -14.52 -3.55 -12.64
N CYS A 110 -15.30 -4.21 -11.78
CA CYS A 110 -15.64 -3.72 -10.46
C CYS A 110 -14.98 -4.58 -9.38
N ALA A 111 -14.62 -3.94 -8.27
CA ALA A 111 -14.08 -4.63 -7.10
C ALA A 111 -14.75 -4.16 -5.80
N VAL A 112 -14.78 -5.04 -4.81
CA VAL A 112 -15.21 -4.77 -3.44
C VAL A 112 -14.24 -5.43 -2.47
N GLY A 113 -14.19 -4.91 -1.26
CA GLY A 113 -13.46 -5.49 -0.15
C GLY A 113 -12.34 -4.61 0.37
N TYR A 114 -12.14 -4.72 1.67
CA TYR A 114 -11.15 -4.01 2.48
C TYR A 114 -9.69 -4.49 2.27
N SER A 115 -9.47 -5.44 1.37
CA SER A 115 -8.18 -6.12 1.24
C SER A 115 -7.07 -5.22 0.71
N ASN A 116 -7.37 -4.24 -0.15
CA ASN A 116 -6.43 -3.21 -0.58
C ASN A 116 -5.81 -2.46 0.63
N ILE A 117 -6.62 -2.11 1.63
CA ILE A 117 -6.17 -1.47 2.86
C ILE A 117 -5.29 -2.43 3.65
N LEU A 118 -5.67 -3.69 3.79
CA LEU A 118 -4.85 -4.72 4.47
C LEU A 118 -3.45 -4.86 3.84
N PHE A 119 -3.35 -4.90 2.52
CA PHE A 119 -2.08 -4.94 1.83
C PHE A 119 -1.24 -3.67 2.06
N GLY A 120 -1.88 -2.50 2.13
CA GLY A 120 -1.24 -1.25 2.54
C GLY A 120 -0.74 -1.30 3.99
N LEU A 121 -1.55 -1.81 4.92
CA LEU A 121 -1.18 -1.96 6.33
C LEU A 121 -0.03 -2.94 6.53
N MET A 122 0.01 -4.06 5.79
CA MET A 122 1.18 -4.97 5.78
C MET A 122 2.46 -4.24 5.36
N MET A 123 2.35 -3.32 4.38
CA MET A 123 3.48 -2.52 3.94
C MET A 123 3.86 -1.45 4.98
N VAL A 124 2.90 -0.82 5.65
CA VAL A 124 3.18 0.10 6.76
C VAL A 124 3.92 -0.63 7.89
N GLU A 125 3.40 -1.78 8.32
CA GLU A 125 4.03 -2.64 9.32
C GLU A 125 5.45 -3.05 8.92
N ALA A 126 5.73 -3.22 7.63
CA ALA A 126 7.08 -3.54 7.16
C ALA A 126 8.13 -2.46 7.47
N PHE A 127 7.69 -1.23 7.76
CA PHE A 127 8.55 -0.10 8.12
C PHE A 127 8.54 0.22 9.62
N VAL A 128 7.78 -0.51 10.43
CA VAL A 128 7.69 -0.30 11.89
C VAL A 128 8.52 -1.35 12.62
N GLY A 129 9.32 -0.96 13.60
CA GLY A 129 10.12 -1.91 14.39
C GLY A 129 11.19 -2.65 13.57
N GLU A 130 11.31 -3.97 13.81
CA GLU A 130 12.35 -4.81 13.20
C GLU A 130 12.28 -4.89 11.67
N THR A 131 13.40 -5.08 11.00
CA THR A 131 13.41 -5.17 9.51
C THR A 131 13.06 -6.57 8.99
N HIS A 132 13.09 -7.57 9.86
CA HIS A 132 12.91 -8.98 9.52
C HIS A 132 11.88 -9.64 10.44
N THR A 133 11.17 -10.63 9.90
CA THR A 133 10.25 -11.49 10.65
C THR A 133 10.44 -12.95 10.27
N LYS A 134 9.96 -13.89 11.08
CA LYS A 134 9.93 -15.31 10.73
C LYS A 134 8.67 -15.60 9.92
N PHE A 135 8.85 -16.00 8.66
CA PHE A 135 7.73 -16.39 7.80
C PHE A 135 7.27 -17.80 8.16
N PHE A 136 6.03 -17.93 8.65
CA PHE A 136 5.46 -19.18 9.18
C PHE A 136 6.34 -19.91 10.22
N GLY A 137 7.19 -19.17 10.95
CA GLY A 137 8.13 -19.76 11.91
C GLY A 137 9.31 -20.52 11.29
N LEU A 138 9.41 -20.60 9.96
CA LEU A 138 10.39 -21.45 9.26
C LEU A 138 11.70 -20.71 8.95
N PHE A 139 11.62 -19.58 8.25
CA PHE A 139 12.79 -18.83 7.80
C PHE A 139 12.61 -17.32 8.03
N LYS A 140 13.74 -16.62 8.21
CA LYS A 140 13.73 -15.15 8.34
C LYS A 140 13.55 -14.52 6.96
N ILE A 141 12.58 -13.61 6.84
CA ILE A 141 12.32 -12.82 5.64
C ILE A 141 12.32 -11.33 6.00
N ARG A 142 12.74 -10.48 5.05
CA ARG A 142 12.57 -9.02 5.17
C ARG A 142 11.08 -8.68 5.14
N LYS A 143 10.59 -7.89 6.10
CA LYS A 143 9.16 -7.56 6.19
C LYS A 143 8.60 -6.89 4.92
N ILE A 144 9.41 -6.09 4.22
CA ILE A 144 9.01 -5.44 2.97
C ILE A 144 8.61 -6.42 1.85
N LEU A 145 9.06 -7.67 1.92
CA LEU A 145 8.72 -8.71 0.95
C LEU A 145 7.40 -9.42 1.30
N VAL A 146 6.97 -9.39 2.55
CA VAL A 146 5.76 -10.08 3.04
C VAL A 146 4.51 -9.72 2.23
N PRO A 147 4.15 -8.44 2.01
CA PRO A 147 2.96 -8.11 1.22
C PRO A 147 3.04 -8.63 -0.22
N PHE A 148 4.22 -8.65 -0.85
CA PHE A 148 4.36 -9.19 -2.21
C PHE A 148 4.26 -10.72 -2.24
N VAL A 149 4.76 -11.42 -1.23
CA VAL A 149 4.56 -12.87 -1.11
C VAL A 149 3.07 -13.18 -0.94
N PHE A 150 2.37 -12.46 -0.05
CA PHE A 150 0.93 -12.61 0.10
C PHE A 150 0.15 -12.26 -1.17
N LEU A 151 0.61 -11.29 -1.96
CA LEU A 151 0.00 -10.94 -3.25
C LEU A 151 0.00 -12.14 -4.20
N ILE A 152 1.13 -12.85 -4.29
CA ILE A 152 1.27 -14.06 -5.10
C ILE A 152 0.39 -15.19 -4.54
N LEU A 153 0.43 -15.42 -3.21
CA LEU A 153 -0.33 -16.49 -2.57
C LEU A 153 -1.84 -16.32 -2.75
N ILE A 154 -2.35 -15.10 -2.56
CA ILE A 154 -3.76 -14.79 -2.77
C ILE A 154 -4.15 -14.93 -4.24
N GLN A 155 -3.29 -14.54 -5.18
CA GLN A 155 -3.60 -14.71 -6.60
C GLN A 155 -3.70 -16.19 -7.02
N ILE A 156 -2.94 -17.08 -6.37
CA ILE A 156 -3.02 -18.53 -6.59
C ILE A 156 -4.25 -19.12 -5.88
N GLY A 157 -4.47 -18.77 -4.62
CA GLY A 157 -5.56 -19.35 -3.81
C GLY A 157 -6.95 -18.79 -4.13
N MET A 158 -7.02 -17.52 -4.54
CA MET A 158 -8.25 -16.80 -4.87
C MET A 158 -8.05 -16.02 -6.18
N PRO A 159 -8.03 -16.69 -7.35
CA PRO A 159 -7.72 -16.06 -8.64
C PRO A 159 -8.66 -14.93 -9.03
N GLN A 160 -9.87 -14.93 -8.46
CA GLN A 160 -10.88 -13.91 -8.68
C GLN A 160 -10.58 -12.59 -7.94
N ALA A 161 -9.62 -12.60 -7.01
CA ALA A 161 -9.25 -11.41 -6.25
C ALA A 161 -8.56 -10.35 -7.11
N SER A 162 -8.78 -9.08 -6.75
CA SER A 162 -8.26 -7.95 -7.52
C SER A 162 -6.77 -7.79 -7.27
N PHE A 163 -5.95 -8.38 -8.14
CA PHE A 163 -4.50 -8.17 -8.15
C PHE A 163 -4.14 -6.68 -8.11
N LEU A 164 -4.78 -5.89 -8.98
CA LEU A 164 -4.53 -4.46 -9.09
C LEU A 164 -4.87 -3.74 -7.78
N GLY A 165 -6.02 -4.04 -7.16
CA GLY A 165 -6.43 -3.42 -5.90
C GLY A 165 -5.48 -3.71 -4.74
N HIS A 166 -4.98 -4.95 -4.64
CA HIS A 166 -3.98 -5.30 -3.64
C HIS A 166 -2.65 -4.60 -3.90
N LEU A 167 -2.18 -4.58 -5.16
CA LEU A 167 -0.94 -3.92 -5.55
C LEU A 167 -1.01 -2.41 -5.30
N THR A 168 -2.10 -1.73 -5.65
CA THR A 168 -2.27 -0.30 -5.38
C THR A 168 -2.37 0.00 -3.89
N GLY A 169 -2.84 -0.95 -3.07
CA GLY A 169 -2.79 -0.86 -1.61
C GLY A 169 -1.35 -0.78 -1.09
N ILE A 170 -0.48 -1.67 -1.60
CA ILE A 170 0.96 -1.63 -1.31
C ILE A 170 1.57 -0.29 -1.76
N LEU A 171 1.26 0.13 -3.00
CA LEU A 171 1.77 1.39 -3.55
C LEU A 171 1.28 2.62 -2.78
N ALA A 172 0.03 2.61 -2.29
CA ALA A 172 -0.51 3.70 -1.47
C ALA A 172 0.31 3.90 -0.20
N ALA A 173 0.68 2.83 0.50
CA ALA A 173 1.55 2.89 1.67
C ALA A 173 2.96 3.40 1.33
N LEU A 174 3.53 2.98 0.20
CA LEU A 174 4.83 3.48 -0.28
C LEU A 174 4.77 4.96 -0.65
N ILE A 175 3.70 5.42 -1.29
CA ILE A 175 3.47 6.85 -1.58
C ILE A 175 3.43 7.63 -0.27
N LEU A 176 2.65 7.19 0.73
CA LEU A 176 2.60 7.85 2.03
C LEU A 176 3.98 7.93 2.69
N LYS A 177 4.76 6.85 2.63
CA LYS A 177 6.11 6.77 3.18
C LYS A 177 7.09 7.75 2.53
N TYR A 178 7.12 7.81 1.20
CA TYR A 178 8.20 8.49 0.46
C TYR A 178 7.86 9.89 -0.04
N THR A 179 6.59 10.27 -0.11
CA THR A 179 6.19 11.61 -0.59
C THR A 179 6.04 12.64 0.53
N GLY A 180 6.15 12.23 1.79
CA GLY A 180 5.88 13.09 2.95
C GLY A 180 4.40 13.45 3.10
N LEU A 181 3.50 12.83 2.32
CA LEU A 181 2.06 13.05 2.40
C LEU A 181 1.49 12.64 3.77
N SER A 182 2.17 11.74 4.49
CA SER A 182 1.91 11.43 5.90
C SER A 182 1.92 12.67 6.80
N LEU A 183 2.80 13.63 6.53
CA LEU A 183 2.92 14.86 7.33
C LEU A 183 1.69 15.78 7.23
N ILE A 184 0.94 15.66 6.13
CA ILE A 184 -0.22 16.48 5.84
C ILE A 184 -1.50 15.73 6.21
N LEU A 185 -1.58 14.44 5.89
CA LEU A 185 -2.81 13.66 5.98
C LEU A 185 -2.98 12.91 7.30
N LEU A 186 -1.91 12.70 8.09
CA LEU A 186 -1.97 11.92 9.31
C LEU A 186 -1.71 12.81 10.55
N PRO A 187 -2.41 12.57 11.67
CA PRO A 187 -2.22 13.34 12.90
C PRO A 187 -0.80 13.17 13.45
N ARG A 188 -0.15 14.29 13.79
CA ARG A 188 1.27 14.33 14.22
C ARG A 188 1.45 13.71 15.61
N ASP A 189 1.59 12.39 15.63
CA ASP A 189 1.89 11.59 16.81
C ASP A 189 3.32 11.00 16.76
N ALA A 190 3.80 10.46 17.89
CA ALA A 190 5.14 9.88 18.00
C ALA A 190 5.40 8.76 16.97
N TRP A 191 4.38 7.97 16.60
CA TRP A 191 4.52 6.87 15.64
C TRP A 191 4.83 7.35 14.21
N ILE A 192 4.38 8.55 13.83
CA ILE A 192 4.73 9.15 12.54
C ILE A 192 6.23 9.38 12.47
N SER A 193 6.86 9.79 13.58
CA SER A 193 8.31 9.97 13.61
C SER A 193 9.06 8.65 13.38
N ASP A 194 8.57 7.53 13.91
CA ASP A 194 9.13 6.19 13.64
C ASP A 194 8.92 5.76 12.19
N PHE A 195 7.73 6.02 11.65
CA PHE A 195 7.42 5.84 10.24
C PHE A 195 8.24 6.77 9.33
N GLU A 196 8.78 7.88 9.83
CA GLU A 196 9.57 8.85 9.05
C GLU A 196 11.08 8.70 9.21
N LYS A 197 11.57 7.99 10.23
CA LYS A 197 13.00 7.85 10.60
C LYS A 197 13.95 7.37 9.47
N TRP A 198 13.43 6.88 8.34
CA TRP A 198 14.23 6.52 7.15
C TRP A 198 14.57 7.73 6.24
N ASN A 199 13.75 8.79 6.24
CA ASN A 199 13.98 9.97 5.38
C ASN A 199 15.13 10.86 5.89
N ASN A 200 15.43 10.82 7.19
CA ASN A 200 16.51 11.59 7.80
C ASN A 200 17.92 11.15 7.35
N CYS A 201 18.07 9.96 6.75
CA CYS A 201 19.35 9.57 6.15
C CYS A 201 19.65 10.39 4.88
N VAL A 202 18.62 10.80 4.12
CA VAL A 202 18.76 11.63 2.92
C VAL A 202 18.98 13.10 3.29
N ASP A 203 18.31 13.59 4.33
CA ASP A 203 18.50 14.97 4.81
C ASP A 203 19.86 15.16 5.49
N SER A 204 20.38 14.13 6.17
CA SER A 204 21.75 14.15 6.71
C SER A 204 22.82 14.09 5.61
N LEU A 205 22.53 13.46 4.45
CA LEU A 205 23.39 13.52 3.27
C LEU A 205 23.36 14.90 2.59
N LYS A 206 22.20 15.57 2.55
CA LYS A 206 22.09 16.94 2.02
C LYS A 206 22.87 17.94 2.87
N GLN A 207 22.75 17.88 4.19
CA GLN A 207 23.49 18.79 5.09
C GLN A 207 25.01 18.57 5.01
N ASN A 208 25.49 17.34 4.80
CA ASN A 208 26.93 17.06 4.66
C ASN A 208 27.53 17.46 3.30
N THR A 209 26.70 17.74 2.29
CA THR A 209 27.18 18.15 0.96
C THR A 209 27.37 19.68 0.91
N THR A 210 26.51 20.45 1.59
CA THR A 210 26.60 21.92 1.64
C THR A 210 27.78 22.45 2.46
N TYR A 211 28.32 21.65 3.39
CA TYR A 211 29.49 22.04 4.22
C TYR A 211 30.85 21.74 3.57
N LYS A 212 30.90 21.19 2.34
CA LYS A 212 32.15 20.80 1.66
C LYS A 212 32.55 21.64 0.46
N GLU A 213 31.94 22.81 0.26
CA GLU A 213 32.45 23.84 -0.66
C GLU A 213 33.15 24.96 0.14
N ALA A 214 34.28 24.62 0.77
CA ALA A 214 35.25 25.63 1.23
C ALA A 214 36.66 25.01 1.32
N ASP A 215 37.55 25.57 0.50
CA ASP A 215 39.01 25.57 0.53
C ASP A 215 39.82 24.27 0.48
N SER A 216 40.59 24.19 -0.61
CA SER A 216 41.94 23.64 -0.80
C SER A 216 42.46 22.58 0.18
N GLY A 217 42.84 21.42 -0.39
CA GLY A 217 43.86 20.54 0.17
C GLY A 217 43.37 19.15 0.57
N GLN A 218 43.65 18.16 -0.29
CA GLN A 218 43.70 16.71 -0.02
C GLN A 218 42.54 16.11 0.80
N ALA A 219 41.47 15.72 0.12
CA ALA A 219 40.43 14.86 0.69
C ALA A 219 40.84 13.37 0.62
N THR A 220 41.34 12.81 1.72
CA THR A 220 41.24 11.37 1.94
C THR A 220 39.77 11.02 2.21
N LEU A 221 39.15 10.30 1.28
CA LEU A 221 37.80 9.75 1.40
C LEU A 221 37.74 8.74 2.56
N GLU A 222 37.44 9.20 3.78
CA GLU A 222 37.08 8.28 4.86
C GLU A 222 35.66 7.72 4.65
N SER A 223 35.61 6.58 3.96
CA SER A 223 34.48 5.64 3.82
C SER A 223 33.88 5.13 5.15
N LYS A 224 34.32 5.62 6.31
CA LYS A 224 33.89 5.15 7.63
C LYS A 224 32.58 5.77 8.11
N SER A 225 32.19 6.92 7.56
CA SER A 225 30.96 7.64 7.95
C SER A 225 29.67 6.95 7.48
N PHE A 226 29.66 6.43 6.24
CA PHE A 226 28.48 5.83 5.61
C PHE A 226 27.98 4.58 6.36
N PHE A 227 28.90 3.74 6.86
CA PHE A 227 28.56 2.52 7.60
C PHE A 227 28.07 2.78 9.04
N LYS A 228 28.36 3.95 9.62
CA LYS A 228 28.00 4.25 11.01
C LYS A 228 26.49 4.57 11.15
N CYS A 229 25.92 5.24 10.15
CA CYS A 229 24.48 5.55 10.11
C CYS A 229 23.61 4.29 9.93
N CYS A 230 24.06 3.32 9.11
CA CYS A 230 23.39 2.02 8.98
C CYS A 230 23.49 1.16 10.26
N ARG A 231 24.54 1.27 11.07
CA ARG A 231 24.71 0.46 12.29
C ARG A 231 23.87 0.92 13.47
N GLN A 232 23.58 2.23 13.59
CA GLN A 232 22.80 2.76 14.71
C GLN A 232 21.29 2.42 14.62
N SER A 233 20.79 2.04 13.44
CA SER A 233 19.42 1.53 13.27
C SER A 233 19.21 0.10 13.79
N SER A 234 20.30 -0.63 14.07
CA SER A 234 20.27 -2.03 14.56
C SER A 234 20.60 -2.16 16.05
N SER A 235 20.67 -1.05 16.79
CA SER A 235 21.09 -1.03 18.21
C SER A 235 20.23 -0.14 19.09
N VAL A 236 18.91 -0.22 18.97
CA VAL A 236 18.00 0.26 20.02
C VAL A 236 17.20 -0.95 20.48
N GLN A 237 17.33 -1.22 21.77
CA GLN A 237 16.90 -2.43 22.50
C GLN A 237 15.41 -2.74 22.38
#